data_AF-A0A8J6HYZ2-F1
#
_entry.id   AF-A0A8J6HYZ2-F1
#
_cell.length_a   1.000
_cell.length_b   1.000
_cell.length_c   1.000
_cell.angle_alpha   90.00
_cell.angle_beta   90.00
_cell.angle_gamma   90.00
#
_symmetry.space_group_name_H-M   'P 1'
#
loop_
_entity.id
_entity.type
_entity.pdbx_description
1 polymer ?
#
loop_
_entity_poly.entity_id
_entity_poly.type
_entity_poly.pdbx_seq_one_letter_code
_entity_poly.pdbx_strand_id
1 'polypeptide(L)'
;MSAYAGGPKLPWEGKAQPADKVIVAVIMLSGIYGLATMPLIPWMIQEHPVWLAAIRGGMTSIVNLGAMARIGEVNVLVAIFVGLPATVMFDWAYWWAGARWGERALHMILGESRKTEARLEKVKRWTEKYGALAVLTAYYLPVPTVLIYAAAGWAGMRLTTFLILDIVGALLWVGVLAGLGYWAGQSAVDAVDAVADYTLYITIAIVVVVVARQVWTTRRQIKEATQAAHAEKAARDSAAREDAASDPVA
;
A
#
# COMPACT_ATOMS: atom_id res chain seq x y z
N MET A 1 -18.61 -13.74 24.18
CA MET A 1 -17.68 -14.66 23.48
C MET A 1 -16.66 -13.82 22.72
N SER A 2 -15.46 -13.71 23.29
CA SER A 2 -14.35 -12.88 22.81
C SER A 2 -13.59 -13.63 21.72
N ALA A 3 -13.65 -13.14 20.48
CA ALA A 3 -12.90 -13.66 19.33
C ALA A 3 -12.03 -12.59 18.66
N TYR A 4 -11.64 -11.55 19.39
CA TYR A 4 -10.87 -10.42 18.87
C TYR A 4 -9.66 -10.10 19.74
N ALA A 5 -8.91 -11.14 20.15
CA ALA A 5 -7.66 -11.02 20.88
C ALA A 5 -6.58 -11.86 20.19
N GLY A 6 -6.11 -11.36 19.05
CA GLY A 6 -4.93 -11.87 18.37
C GLY A 6 -4.41 -10.76 17.47
N GLY A 7 -3.14 -10.40 17.59
CA GLY A 7 -2.49 -9.52 16.62
C GLY A 7 -2.61 -10.09 15.20
N PRO A 8 -2.22 -9.34 14.15
CA PRO A 8 -2.34 -9.81 12.77
C PRO A 8 -1.68 -11.19 12.63
N LYS A 9 -2.50 -12.23 12.43
CA LYS A 9 -2.02 -13.59 12.27
C LYS A 9 -1.20 -13.63 10.99
N LEU A 10 0.04 -14.08 11.12
CA LEU A 10 0.92 -14.22 9.97
C LEU A 10 0.29 -15.21 8.96
N PRO A 11 0.50 -15.02 7.65
CA PRO A 11 -0.10 -15.89 6.63
C PRO A 11 0.37 -17.35 6.70
N TRP A 12 1.55 -17.59 7.26
CA TRP A 12 2.18 -18.90 7.35
C TRP A 12 2.16 -19.46 8.78
N GLU A 13 2.16 -20.79 8.89
CA GLU A 13 2.28 -21.51 10.16
C GLU A 13 3.74 -21.91 10.41
N GLY A 14 4.25 -21.64 11.62
CA GLY A 14 5.62 -22.00 12.00
C GLY A 14 6.69 -21.05 11.45
N LYS A 15 7.80 -21.59 10.93
CA LYS A 15 8.95 -20.80 10.46
C LYS A 15 8.71 -20.28 9.04
N ALA A 16 8.91 -18.98 8.83
CA ALA A 16 8.84 -18.36 7.50
C ALA A 16 9.88 -18.97 6.54
N GLN A 17 9.44 -19.47 5.39
CA GLN A 17 10.35 -19.91 4.34
C GLN A 17 10.95 -18.69 3.61
N PRO A 18 12.06 -18.85 2.87
CA PRO A 18 12.66 -17.75 2.12
C PRO A 18 11.67 -17.04 1.17
N ALA A 19 10.81 -17.80 0.50
CA ALA A 19 9.78 -17.25 -0.39
C ALA A 19 8.76 -16.35 0.35
N ASP A 20 8.35 -16.72 1.56
CA ASP A 20 7.43 -15.89 2.37
C ASP A 20 8.04 -14.53 2.68
N LYS A 21 9.33 -14.51 3.03
CA LYS A 21 10.08 -13.29 3.32
C LYS A 21 10.20 -12.40 2.09
N VAL A 22 10.41 -12.98 0.91
CA VAL A 22 10.49 -12.20 -0.34
C VAL A 22 9.15 -11.54 -0.66
N ILE A 23 8.03 -12.26 -0.57
CA ILE A 23 6.70 -11.69 -0.82
C ILE A 23 6.43 -10.52 0.13
N VAL A 24 6.66 -10.72 1.43
CA VAL A 24 6.47 -9.64 2.43
C VAL A 24 7.42 -8.48 2.15
N ALA A 25 8.69 -8.73 1.83
CA ALA A 25 9.64 -7.69 1.51
C ALA A 25 9.21 -6.86 0.30
N VAL A 26 8.70 -7.49 -0.76
CA VAL A 26 8.22 -6.79 -1.97
C VAL A 26 6.95 -5.99 -1.68
N ILE A 27 6.01 -6.52 -0.89
CA ILE A 27 4.79 -5.78 -0.49
C ILE A 27 5.15 -4.60 0.45
N MET A 28 6.10 -4.79 1.36
CA MET A 28 6.59 -3.69 2.21
C MET A 28 7.32 -2.65 1.37
N LEU A 29 8.13 -3.08 0.41
CA LEU A 29 8.81 -2.21 -0.54
C LEU A 29 7.81 -1.40 -1.37
N SER A 30 6.71 -2.00 -1.84
CA SER A 30 5.67 -1.27 -2.59
C SER A 30 4.98 -0.21 -1.72
N GLY A 31 4.72 -0.51 -0.44
CA GLY A 31 4.20 0.45 0.52
C GLY A 31 5.17 1.60 0.79
N ILE A 32 6.45 1.28 1.04
CA ILE A 32 7.51 2.28 1.24
C ILE A 32 7.69 3.13 -0.01
N TYR A 33 7.66 2.52 -1.19
CA TYR A 33 7.73 3.21 -2.48
C TYR A 33 6.59 4.22 -2.64
N GLY A 34 5.35 3.82 -2.33
CA GLY A 34 4.20 4.71 -2.36
C GLY A 34 4.31 5.88 -1.38
N LEU A 35 4.87 5.65 -0.18
CA LEU A 35 5.12 6.70 0.81
C LEU A 35 6.27 7.62 0.44
N ALA A 36 7.37 7.07 -0.08
CA ALA A 36 8.57 7.82 -0.45
C ALA A 36 8.32 8.72 -1.67
N THR A 37 7.47 8.28 -2.60
CA THR A 37 7.08 9.08 -3.76
C THR A 37 6.04 10.15 -3.43
N MET A 38 5.32 10.02 -2.30
CA MET A 38 4.26 10.96 -1.90
C MET A 38 4.69 12.43 -1.79
N PRO A 39 5.79 12.80 -1.10
CA PRO A 39 6.24 14.19 -1.03
C PRO A 39 6.83 14.72 -2.34
N LEU A 40 7.23 13.83 -3.27
CA LEU A 40 7.80 14.20 -4.57
C LEU A 40 6.72 14.59 -5.58
N ILE A 41 5.46 14.20 -5.36
CA ILE A 41 4.33 14.44 -6.28
C ILE A 41 4.21 15.93 -6.65
N PRO A 42 4.13 16.88 -5.71
CA PRO A 42 3.82 18.27 -6.03
C PRO A 42 4.95 18.96 -6.81
N TRP A 43 6.20 18.62 -6.48
CA TRP A 43 7.38 19.12 -7.19
C TRP A 43 7.50 18.53 -8.60
N MET A 44 7.23 17.23 -8.76
CA MET A 44 7.36 16.56 -10.04
C MET A 44 6.19 16.79 -11.01
N ILE A 45 4.99 17.13 -10.52
CA ILE A 45 3.84 17.42 -11.40
C ILE A 45 4.17 18.59 -12.34
N GLN A 46 4.82 19.64 -11.81
CA GLN A 46 5.12 20.84 -12.58
C GLN A 46 6.41 20.73 -13.39
N GLU A 47 7.50 20.21 -12.81
CA GLU A 47 8.80 20.19 -13.50
C GLU A 47 8.93 19.01 -14.48
N HIS A 48 8.44 17.83 -14.11
CA HIS A 48 8.77 16.57 -14.79
C HIS A 48 7.59 15.56 -14.82
N PRO A 49 6.47 15.89 -15.50
CA PRO A 49 5.26 15.07 -15.48
C PRO A 49 5.45 13.66 -16.10
N VAL A 50 6.33 13.53 -17.10
CA VAL A 50 6.68 12.23 -17.71
C VAL A 50 7.37 11.31 -16.70
N TRP A 51 8.30 11.84 -15.91
CA TRP A 51 9.00 11.07 -14.89
C TRP A 51 8.08 10.66 -13.75
N LEU A 52 7.14 11.54 -13.36
CA LEU A 52 6.16 11.20 -12.35
C LEU A 52 5.27 10.03 -12.76
N ALA A 53 4.82 10.02 -14.03
CA ALA A 53 4.08 8.90 -14.57
C ALA A 53 4.94 7.62 -14.68
N ALA A 54 6.20 7.75 -15.11
CA ALA A 54 7.16 6.65 -15.21
C ALA A 54 7.46 5.97 -13.87
N ILE A 55 7.45 6.74 -12.78
CA ILE A 55 7.74 6.26 -11.44
C ILE A 55 6.44 5.74 -10.83
N ARG A 56 5.37 6.52 -10.79
CA ARG A 56 4.20 6.19 -9.96
C ARG A 56 3.04 5.56 -10.71
N GLY A 57 2.92 5.77 -12.02
CA GLY A 57 1.77 5.31 -12.80
C GLY A 57 0.44 5.87 -12.26
N GLY A 58 0.48 7.05 -11.63
CA GLY A 58 -0.67 7.63 -10.95
C GLY A 58 -1.75 8.12 -11.92
N MET A 59 -3.02 7.93 -11.57
CA MET A 59 -4.16 8.34 -12.40
C MET A 59 -4.10 9.82 -12.81
N THR A 60 -3.71 10.69 -11.87
CA THR A 60 -3.57 12.14 -12.12
C THR A 60 -2.47 12.45 -13.13
N SER A 61 -1.33 11.77 -13.04
CA SER A 61 -0.20 11.95 -13.96
C SER A 61 -0.54 11.48 -15.37
N ILE A 62 -1.24 10.36 -15.51
CA ILE A 62 -1.67 9.83 -16.81
C ILE A 62 -2.67 10.77 -17.49
N VAL A 63 -3.65 11.29 -16.74
CA VAL A 63 -4.61 12.27 -17.25
C VAL A 63 -3.88 13.56 -17.66
N ASN A 64 -2.94 14.05 -16.84
CA ASN A 64 -2.14 15.23 -17.18
C ASN A 64 -1.32 15.02 -18.46
N LEU A 65 -0.63 13.89 -18.59
CA LEU A 65 0.12 13.56 -19.82
C LEU A 65 -0.80 13.46 -21.05
N GLY A 66 -2.01 12.95 -20.89
CA GLY A 66 -3.03 12.97 -21.94
C GLY A 66 -3.41 14.39 -22.36
N ALA A 67 -3.62 15.29 -21.40
CA ALA A 67 -3.92 16.69 -21.66
C ALA A 67 -2.73 17.43 -22.31
N MET A 68 -1.51 17.20 -21.84
CA MET A 68 -0.27 17.72 -22.44
C MET A 68 -0.07 17.22 -23.87
N ALA A 69 -0.47 15.97 -24.15
CA ALA A 69 -0.45 15.44 -25.51
C ALA A 69 -1.44 16.15 -26.45
N ARG A 70 -2.51 16.74 -25.94
CA ARG A 70 -3.48 17.51 -26.73
C ARG A 70 -2.91 18.86 -27.18
N ILE A 71 -2.16 19.53 -26.31
CA ILE A 71 -1.51 20.82 -26.59
C ILE A 71 -0.16 20.68 -27.31
N GLY A 72 0.30 19.44 -27.55
CA GLY A 72 1.48 19.14 -28.36
C GLY A 72 2.80 19.10 -27.57
N GLU A 73 2.76 19.16 -26.25
CA GLU A 73 3.95 19.13 -25.39
C GLU A 73 4.53 17.73 -25.21
N VAL A 74 3.69 16.69 -25.28
CA VAL A 74 4.11 15.28 -25.11
C VAL A 74 3.52 14.41 -26.22
N ASN A 75 4.26 13.39 -26.65
CA ASN A 75 3.74 12.41 -27.60
C ASN A 75 2.66 11.53 -26.92
N VAL A 76 1.52 11.33 -27.59
CA VAL A 76 0.42 10.50 -27.07
C VAL A 76 0.85 9.07 -26.72
N LEU A 77 1.82 8.49 -27.45
CA LEU A 77 2.39 7.18 -27.14
C LEU A 77 3.15 7.21 -25.81
N VAL A 78 3.88 8.29 -25.53
CA VAL A 78 4.57 8.46 -24.25
C VAL A 78 3.55 8.56 -23.12
N ALA A 79 2.46 9.31 -23.31
CA ALA A 79 1.38 9.41 -22.33
C ALA A 79 0.75 8.05 -21.98
N ILE A 80 0.64 7.15 -22.97
CA ILE A 80 0.05 5.82 -22.79
C ILE A 80 1.04 4.79 -22.22
N PHE A 81 2.28 4.76 -22.72
CA PHE A 81 3.20 3.68 -22.37
C PHE A 81 4.06 3.99 -21.14
N VAL A 82 4.29 5.25 -20.79
CA VAL A 82 5.21 5.58 -19.70
C VAL A 82 4.66 5.17 -18.33
N GLY A 83 3.35 5.26 -18.12
CA GLY A 83 2.71 4.88 -16.86
C GLY A 83 2.59 3.36 -16.66
N LEU A 84 2.60 2.59 -17.76
CA LEU A 84 2.28 1.17 -17.74
C LEU A 84 3.22 0.33 -16.85
N PRO A 85 4.57 0.46 -16.93
CA PRO A 85 5.47 -0.30 -16.08
C PRO A 85 5.23 -0.02 -14.59
N ALA A 86 5.04 1.26 -14.24
CA ALA A 86 4.80 1.67 -12.86
C ALA A 86 3.48 1.15 -12.31
N THR A 87 2.43 1.10 -13.15
CA THR A 87 1.11 0.59 -12.75
C THR A 87 1.16 -0.91 -12.41
N VAL A 88 1.91 -1.72 -13.16
CA VAL A 88 1.90 -3.19 -13.00
C VAL A 88 3.07 -3.76 -12.16
N MET A 89 4.04 -2.91 -11.79
CA MET A 89 5.34 -3.35 -11.21
C MET A 89 5.21 -4.24 -9.96
N PHE A 90 4.18 -4.02 -9.15
CA PHE A 90 3.99 -4.73 -7.88
C PHE A 90 2.82 -5.74 -7.90
N ASP A 91 2.05 -5.80 -8.98
CA ASP A 91 0.79 -6.56 -9.04
C ASP A 91 1.03 -8.07 -8.92
N TRP A 92 2.14 -8.56 -9.49
CA TRP A 92 2.59 -9.94 -9.38
C TRP A 92 2.88 -10.38 -7.93
N ALA A 93 3.27 -9.46 -7.04
CA ALA A 93 3.56 -9.79 -5.64
C ALA A 93 2.27 -10.16 -4.89
N TYR A 94 1.17 -9.47 -5.19
CA TYR A 94 -0.15 -9.77 -4.63
C TYR A 94 -0.71 -11.08 -5.21
N TRP A 95 -0.52 -11.31 -6.52
CA TRP A 95 -0.82 -12.62 -7.11
C TRP A 95 -0.03 -13.74 -6.42
N TRP A 96 1.27 -13.54 -6.17
CA TRP A 96 2.11 -14.58 -5.57
C TRP A 96 1.74 -14.84 -4.10
N ALA A 97 1.39 -13.78 -3.36
CA ALA A 97 0.83 -13.89 -2.01
C ALA A 97 -0.43 -14.76 -2.00
N GLY A 98 -1.35 -14.51 -2.94
CA GLY A 98 -2.56 -15.31 -3.12
C GLY A 98 -2.30 -16.76 -3.48
N ALA A 99 -1.42 -17.01 -4.44
CA ALA A 99 -1.06 -18.37 -4.88
C ALA A 99 -0.41 -19.20 -3.76
N ARG A 100 0.29 -18.54 -2.83
CA ARG A 100 1.04 -19.21 -1.76
C ARG A 100 0.28 -19.33 -0.44
N TRP A 101 -0.38 -18.26 0.00
CA TRP A 101 -1.07 -18.20 1.29
C TRP A 101 -2.59 -18.39 1.19
N GLY A 102 -3.11 -18.46 -0.04
CA GLY A 102 -4.53 -18.61 -0.32
C GLY A 102 -5.36 -17.49 0.31
N GLU A 103 -6.46 -17.86 0.95
CA GLU A 103 -7.37 -16.93 1.63
C GLU A 103 -6.67 -16.07 2.71
N ARG A 104 -5.61 -16.59 3.34
CA ARG A 104 -4.84 -15.85 4.36
C ARG A 104 -4.14 -14.62 3.80
N ALA A 105 -3.81 -14.60 2.51
CA ALA A 105 -3.28 -13.40 1.85
C ALA A 105 -4.29 -12.24 1.90
N LEU A 106 -5.57 -12.52 1.68
CA LEU A 106 -6.62 -11.50 1.71
C LEU A 106 -6.85 -10.99 3.13
N HIS A 107 -6.79 -11.85 4.15
CA HIS A 107 -6.85 -11.43 5.55
C HIS A 107 -5.63 -10.61 5.97
N MET A 108 -4.44 -10.91 5.45
CA MET A 108 -3.25 -10.09 5.69
C MET A 108 -3.41 -8.68 5.12
N ILE A 109 -4.03 -8.54 3.93
CA ILE A 109 -4.23 -7.25 3.26
C ILE A 109 -5.34 -6.43 3.95
N LEU A 110 -6.45 -7.07 4.34
CA LEU A 110 -7.64 -6.38 4.86
C LEU A 110 -7.75 -6.33 6.40
N GLY A 111 -6.98 -7.13 7.11
CA GLY A 111 -7.14 -7.38 8.54
C GLY A 111 -8.36 -8.23 8.88
N GLU A 112 -8.49 -8.67 10.14
CA GLU A 112 -9.63 -9.47 10.60
C GLU A 112 -10.79 -8.55 11.03
N SER A 113 -11.86 -8.50 10.22
CA SER A 113 -13.08 -7.73 10.55
C SER A 113 -14.32 -8.29 9.85
N ARG A 114 -15.52 -8.04 10.37
CA ARG A 114 -16.77 -8.41 9.69
C ARG A 114 -16.92 -7.77 8.29
N LYS A 115 -16.33 -6.58 8.09
CA LYS A 115 -16.29 -5.92 6.77
C LYS A 115 -15.32 -6.62 5.81
N THR A 116 -14.26 -7.24 6.34
CA THR A 116 -13.32 -8.06 5.57
C THR A 116 -14.02 -9.26 4.97
N GLU A 117 -14.81 -9.99 5.78
CA GLU A 117 -15.57 -11.16 5.30
C GLU A 117 -16.51 -10.82 4.14
N ALA A 118 -17.26 -9.71 4.25
CA ALA A 118 -18.16 -9.27 3.18
C ALA A 118 -17.41 -8.89 1.89
N ARG A 119 -16.22 -8.28 2.01
CA ARG A 119 -15.37 -7.96 0.85
C ARG A 119 -14.78 -9.23 0.23
N LEU A 120 -14.33 -10.14 1.08
CA LEU A 120 -13.75 -11.41 0.69
C LEU A 120 -14.76 -12.24 -0.11
N GLU A 121 -15.99 -12.40 0.41
CA GLU A 121 -17.07 -13.10 -0.28
C GLU A 121 -17.38 -12.47 -1.65
N LYS A 122 -17.38 -11.14 -1.75
CA LYS A 122 -17.58 -10.43 -3.03
C LYS A 122 -16.47 -10.76 -4.03
N VAL A 123 -15.21 -10.79 -3.57
CA VAL A 123 -14.05 -11.13 -4.40
C VAL A 123 -14.08 -12.61 -4.81
N LYS A 124 -14.46 -13.53 -3.92
CA LYS A 124 -14.63 -14.96 -4.24
C LYS A 124 -15.66 -15.16 -5.35
N ARG A 125 -16.88 -14.67 -5.15
CA ARG A 125 -17.98 -14.77 -6.13
C ARG A 125 -17.60 -14.16 -7.48
N TRP A 126 -16.85 -13.05 -7.47
CA TRP A 126 -16.40 -12.41 -8.70
C TRP A 126 -15.34 -13.24 -9.42
N THR A 127 -14.36 -13.76 -8.69
CA THR A 127 -13.29 -14.59 -9.25
C THR A 127 -13.86 -15.90 -9.81
N GLU A 128 -14.82 -16.52 -9.13
CA GLU A 128 -15.55 -17.70 -9.61
C GLU A 128 -16.37 -17.40 -10.87
N LYS A 129 -17.06 -16.26 -10.90
CA LYS A 129 -17.94 -15.90 -12.02
C LYS A 129 -17.19 -15.47 -13.28
N TYR A 130 -16.10 -14.71 -13.13
CA TYR A 130 -15.40 -14.07 -14.25
C TYR A 130 -14.03 -14.67 -14.56
N GLY A 131 -13.42 -15.40 -13.63
CA GLY A 131 -12.12 -16.06 -13.83
C GLY A 131 -11.06 -15.09 -14.33
N ALA A 132 -10.52 -15.36 -15.53
CA ALA A 132 -9.56 -14.49 -16.23
C ALA A 132 -10.09 -13.05 -16.44
N LEU A 133 -11.37 -12.88 -16.74
CA LEU A 133 -11.96 -11.55 -16.94
C LEU A 133 -11.97 -10.70 -15.67
N ALA A 134 -11.88 -11.32 -14.47
CA ALA A 134 -11.79 -10.58 -13.22
C ALA A 134 -10.52 -9.72 -13.15
N VAL A 135 -9.38 -10.25 -13.62
CA VAL A 135 -8.10 -9.52 -13.65
C VAL A 135 -8.14 -8.41 -14.67
N LEU A 136 -8.63 -8.68 -15.89
CA LEU A 136 -8.74 -7.69 -16.95
C LEU A 136 -9.61 -6.49 -16.55
N THR A 137 -10.68 -6.74 -15.78
CA THR A 137 -11.62 -5.71 -15.35
C THR A 137 -11.28 -5.08 -13.99
N ALA A 138 -10.17 -5.47 -13.36
CA ALA A 138 -9.82 -5.07 -12.01
C ALA A 138 -9.78 -3.55 -11.82
N TYR A 139 -9.21 -2.81 -12.78
CA TYR A 139 -9.07 -1.35 -12.72
C TYR A 139 -10.40 -0.58 -12.78
N TYR A 140 -11.46 -1.19 -13.30
CA TYR A 140 -12.75 -0.53 -13.50
C TYR A 140 -13.70 -0.69 -12.31
N LEU A 141 -13.37 -1.57 -11.37
CA LEU A 141 -14.24 -1.87 -10.25
C LEU A 141 -13.89 -1.01 -9.02
N PRO A 142 -14.88 -0.61 -8.21
CA PRO A 142 -14.66 0.01 -6.91
C PRO A 142 -14.28 -1.05 -5.85
N VAL A 143 -13.37 -1.95 -6.21
CA VAL A 143 -12.82 -3.00 -5.35
C VAL A 143 -11.30 -2.88 -5.42
N PRO A 144 -10.57 -2.93 -4.29
CA PRO A 144 -9.12 -2.86 -4.33
C PRO A 144 -8.55 -3.97 -5.23
N THR A 145 -7.83 -3.58 -6.27
CA THR A 145 -7.26 -4.48 -7.30
C THR A 145 -6.35 -5.54 -6.70
N VAL A 146 -5.60 -5.18 -5.66
CA VAL A 146 -4.76 -6.10 -4.87
C VAL A 146 -5.50 -7.34 -4.37
N LEU A 147 -6.81 -7.23 -4.07
CA LEU A 147 -7.63 -8.37 -3.65
C LEU A 147 -7.99 -9.27 -4.82
N ILE A 148 -8.25 -8.68 -5.99
CA ILE A 148 -8.55 -9.41 -7.22
C ILE A 148 -7.29 -10.18 -7.65
N TYR A 149 -6.12 -9.55 -7.55
CA TYR A 149 -4.83 -10.18 -7.88
C TYR A 149 -4.51 -11.34 -6.93
N ALA A 150 -4.66 -11.13 -5.62
CA ALA A 150 -4.51 -12.20 -4.64
C ALA A 150 -5.53 -13.32 -4.85
N ALA A 151 -6.79 -13.01 -5.16
CA ALA A 151 -7.80 -14.03 -5.44
C ALA A 151 -7.50 -14.80 -6.73
N ALA A 152 -6.98 -14.15 -7.77
CA ALA A 152 -6.55 -14.82 -9.00
C ALA A 152 -5.42 -15.82 -8.74
N GLY A 153 -4.44 -15.45 -7.90
CA GLY A 153 -3.39 -16.35 -7.46
C GLY A 153 -3.93 -17.53 -6.64
N TRP A 154 -4.80 -17.25 -5.68
CA TRP A 154 -5.43 -18.27 -4.83
C TRP A 154 -6.29 -19.25 -5.64
N ALA A 155 -6.98 -18.78 -6.69
CA ALA A 155 -7.74 -19.61 -7.62
C ALA A 155 -6.85 -20.46 -8.56
N GLY A 156 -5.52 -20.38 -8.45
CA GLY A 156 -4.58 -21.18 -9.23
C GLY A 156 -4.32 -20.67 -10.65
N MET A 157 -4.62 -19.38 -10.93
CA MET A 157 -4.32 -18.79 -12.24
C MET A 157 -2.81 -18.77 -12.47
N ARG A 158 -2.33 -19.22 -13.64
CA ARG A 158 -0.91 -19.18 -14.01
C ARG A 158 -0.38 -17.73 -14.03
N LEU A 159 0.85 -17.52 -13.55
CA LEU A 159 1.50 -16.20 -13.52
C LEU A 159 1.54 -15.53 -14.90
N THR A 160 1.86 -16.28 -15.96
CA THR A 160 1.91 -15.74 -17.32
C THR A 160 0.55 -15.24 -17.79
N THR A 161 -0.51 -15.98 -17.49
CA THR A 161 -1.88 -15.57 -17.82
C THR A 161 -2.29 -14.33 -17.03
N PHE A 162 -1.94 -14.30 -15.73
CA PHE A 162 -2.16 -13.13 -14.88
C PHE A 162 -1.47 -11.89 -15.44
N LEU A 163 -0.16 -11.96 -15.73
CA LEU A 163 0.63 -10.82 -16.21
C LEU A 163 0.11 -10.29 -17.56
N ILE A 164 -0.27 -11.17 -18.49
CA ILE A 164 -0.84 -10.74 -19.78
C ILE A 164 -2.15 -9.99 -19.55
N LEU A 165 -3.05 -10.54 -18.73
CA LEU A 165 -4.36 -9.91 -18.46
C LEU A 165 -4.22 -8.60 -17.70
N ASP A 166 -3.29 -8.55 -16.75
CA ASP A 166 -2.99 -7.35 -15.96
C ASP A 166 -2.41 -6.25 -16.84
N ILE A 167 -1.41 -6.56 -17.68
CA ILE A 167 -0.83 -5.60 -18.64
C ILE A 167 -1.89 -5.10 -19.64
N VAL A 168 -2.72 -5.98 -20.19
CA VAL A 168 -3.78 -5.58 -21.13
C VAL A 168 -4.83 -4.73 -20.42
N GLY A 169 -5.26 -5.11 -19.21
CA GLY A 169 -6.20 -4.33 -18.41
C GLY A 169 -5.66 -2.96 -18.05
N ALA A 170 -4.40 -2.90 -17.63
CA ALA A 170 -3.69 -1.66 -17.33
C ALA A 170 -3.59 -0.79 -18.58
N LEU A 171 -3.21 -1.35 -19.74
CA LEU A 171 -3.10 -0.58 -20.98
C LEU A 171 -4.45 0.01 -21.42
N LEU A 172 -5.54 -0.76 -21.31
CA LEU A 172 -6.88 -0.26 -21.59
C LEU A 172 -7.29 0.86 -20.62
N TRP A 173 -6.98 0.70 -19.34
CA TRP A 173 -7.27 1.71 -18.31
C TRP A 173 -6.46 2.99 -18.52
N VAL A 174 -5.15 2.87 -18.73
CA VAL A 174 -4.25 4.00 -19.02
C VAL A 174 -4.68 4.71 -20.31
N GLY A 175 -5.07 3.95 -21.35
CA GLY A 175 -5.61 4.52 -22.59
C GLY A 175 -6.88 5.33 -22.38
N VAL A 176 -7.81 4.85 -21.56
CA VAL A 176 -9.03 5.60 -21.19
C VAL A 176 -8.66 6.89 -20.45
N LEU A 177 -7.78 6.83 -19.44
CA LEU A 177 -7.37 8.01 -18.68
C LEU A 177 -6.63 9.04 -19.53
N ALA A 178 -5.68 8.60 -20.36
CA ALA A 178 -4.95 9.47 -21.28
C ALA A 178 -5.91 10.07 -22.32
N GLY A 179 -6.86 9.30 -22.84
CA GLY A 179 -7.89 9.78 -23.76
C GLY A 179 -8.83 10.81 -23.13
N LEU A 180 -9.23 10.61 -21.86
CA LEU A 180 -10.01 11.59 -21.10
C LEU A 180 -9.24 12.89 -20.90
N GLY A 181 -7.97 12.82 -20.51
CA GLY A 181 -7.10 13.99 -20.40
C GLY A 181 -6.95 14.71 -21.75
N TYR A 182 -6.72 13.95 -22.82
CA TYR A 182 -6.59 14.48 -24.17
C TYR A 182 -7.86 15.19 -24.66
N TRP A 183 -9.04 14.66 -24.34
CA TRP A 183 -10.32 15.27 -24.71
C TRP A 183 -10.62 16.52 -23.88
N ALA A 184 -10.33 16.49 -22.58
CA ALA A 184 -10.56 17.63 -21.68
C ALA A 184 -9.58 18.79 -21.91
N GLY A 185 -8.38 18.53 -22.42
CA GLY A 185 -7.40 19.56 -22.77
C GLY A 185 -7.05 20.47 -21.58
N GLN A 186 -7.02 21.78 -21.81
CA GLN A 186 -6.58 22.75 -20.79
C GLN A 186 -7.40 22.69 -19.49
N SER A 187 -8.71 22.43 -19.56
CA SER A 187 -9.56 22.37 -18.36
C SER A 187 -9.24 21.18 -17.45
N ALA A 188 -8.70 20.09 -17.99
CA ALA A 188 -8.18 18.99 -17.16
C ALA A 188 -6.83 19.32 -16.53
N VAL A 189 -5.97 20.07 -17.23
CA VAL A 189 -4.71 20.57 -16.66
C VAL A 189 -5.04 21.46 -15.45
N ASP A 190 -5.93 22.44 -15.62
CA ASP A 190 -6.31 23.37 -14.55
C ASP A 190 -6.98 22.66 -13.35
N ALA A 191 -7.80 21.63 -13.62
CA ALA A 191 -8.43 20.83 -12.57
C ALA A 191 -7.42 19.93 -11.84
N VAL A 192 -6.44 19.37 -12.55
CA VAL A 192 -5.36 18.59 -11.94
C VAL A 192 -4.45 19.48 -11.11
N ASP A 193 -4.16 20.69 -11.56
CA ASP A 193 -3.37 21.68 -10.81
C ASP A 193 -4.10 22.09 -9.51
N ALA A 194 -5.40 22.36 -9.58
CA ALA A 194 -6.21 22.63 -8.39
C ALA A 194 -6.24 21.43 -7.42
N VAL A 195 -6.35 20.21 -7.93
CA VAL A 195 -6.33 18.97 -7.11
C VAL A 195 -4.93 18.70 -6.55
N ALA A 196 -3.86 19.07 -7.27
CA ALA A 196 -2.48 18.93 -6.83
C ALA A 196 -2.20 19.80 -5.60
N ASP A 197 -2.71 21.03 -5.57
CA ASP A 197 -2.62 21.90 -4.40
C ASP A 197 -3.32 21.29 -3.18
N TYR A 198 -4.55 20.78 -3.33
CA TYR A 198 -5.26 20.12 -2.22
C TYR A 198 -4.59 18.80 -1.79
N THR A 199 -4.03 18.04 -2.74
CA THR A 199 -3.35 16.77 -2.46
C THR A 199 -2.03 17.00 -1.72
N LEU A 200 -1.31 18.09 -2.00
CA LEU A 200 -0.14 18.54 -1.22
C LEU A 200 -0.53 18.75 0.25
N TYR A 201 -1.60 19.50 0.53
CA TYR A 201 -2.04 19.74 1.92
C TYR A 201 -2.48 18.46 2.64
N ILE A 202 -3.22 17.58 1.97
CA ILE A 202 -3.65 16.30 2.54
C ILE A 202 -2.44 15.39 2.80
N THR A 203 -1.44 15.40 1.89
CA THR A 203 -0.18 14.66 2.05
C THR A 203 0.62 15.18 3.24
N ILE A 204 0.80 16.50 3.35
CA ILE A 204 1.46 17.13 4.49
C ILE A 204 0.72 16.77 5.78
N ALA A 205 -0.61 16.84 5.80
CA ALA A 205 -1.41 16.47 6.97
C ALA A 205 -1.20 15.00 7.38
N ILE A 206 -1.18 14.07 6.43
CA ILE A 206 -0.93 12.64 6.70
C ILE A 206 0.49 12.43 7.23
N VAL A 207 1.51 13.04 6.62
CA VAL A 207 2.91 12.95 7.08
C VAL A 207 3.05 13.51 8.49
N VAL A 208 2.46 14.67 8.78
CA VAL A 208 2.46 15.28 10.12
C VAL A 208 1.79 14.36 11.14
N VAL A 209 0.63 13.76 10.81
CA VAL A 209 -0.06 12.83 11.70
C VAL A 209 0.76 11.57 11.97
N VAL A 210 1.40 11.00 10.94
CA VAL A 210 2.26 9.81 11.08
C VAL A 210 3.49 10.11 11.92
N VAL A 211 4.20 11.20 11.65
CA VAL A 211 5.39 11.62 12.40
C VAL A 211 5.03 11.98 13.85
N ALA A 212 3.94 12.72 14.06
CA ALA A 212 3.45 13.05 15.39
C ALA A 212 3.13 11.78 16.19
N ARG A 213 2.42 10.82 15.59
CA ARG A 213 2.07 9.55 16.23
C ARG A 213 3.32 8.71 16.56
N GLN A 214 4.33 8.69 15.68
CA GLN A 214 5.59 8.01 15.93
C GLN A 214 6.38 8.67 17.07
N VAL A 215 6.51 10.00 17.07
CA VAL A 215 7.19 10.73 18.14
C VAL A 215 6.47 10.57 19.47
N TRP A 216 5.13 10.57 19.48
CA TRP A 216 4.34 10.42 20.70
C TRP A 216 4.47 9.01 21.29
N THR A 217 4.46 7.98 20.45
CA THR A 217 4.63 6.58 20.87
C THR A 217 6.05 6.31 21.38
N THR A 218 7.09 6.79 20.69
CA THR A 218 8.48 6.68 21.16
C THR A 218 8.70 7.45 22.48
N ARG A 219 8.18 8.68 22.60
CA ARG A 219 8.29 9.45 23.86
C ARG A 219 7.57 8.79 25.02
N ARG A 220 6.42 8.16 24.76
CA ARG A 220 5.65 7.43 25.78
C ARG A 220 6.43 6.20 26.27
N GLN A 221 7.01 5.42 25.36
CA GLN A 221 7.84 4.26 25.70
C GLN A 221 9.09 4.66 26.49
N ILE A 222 9.76 5.76 26.14
CA ILE A 222 10.92 6.26 26.88
C ILE A 222 10.51 6.72 28.29
N LYS A 223 9.39 7.43 28.43
CA LYS A 223 8.89 7.83 29.76
C LYS A 223 8.54 6.64 30.64
N GLU A 224 7.85 5.64 30.08
CA GLU A 224 7.47 4.41 30.79
C GLU A 224 8.71 3.59 31.17
N ALA A 225 9.71 3.47 30.28
CA ALA A 225 10.97 2.80 30.57
C ALA A 225 11.82 3.52 31.63
N THR A 226 11.90 4.85 31.58
CA THR A 226 12.61 5.67 32.58
C THR A 226 11.93 5.59 33.94
N GLN A 227 10.59 5.63 33.99
CA GLN A 227 9.85 5.48 35.24
C GLN A 227 9.98 4.07 35.83
N ALA A 228 9.93 3.02 35.01
CA ALA A 228 10.16 1.66 35.45
C ALA A 228 11.58 1.46 36.01
N ALA A 229 12.60 2.03 35.35
CA ALA A 229 13.98 1.98 35.83
C ALA A 229 14.18 2.74 37.16
N HIS A 230 13.52 3.88 37.35
CA HIS A 230 13.56 4.61 38.63
C HIS A 230 12.81 3.87 39.75
N ALA A 231 11.68 3.24 39.45
CA ALA A 231 10.92 2.44 40.42
C ALA A 231 11.68 1.18 40.85
N GLU A 232 12.32 0.48 39.91
CA GLU A 232 13.14 -0.69 40.21
C GLU A 232 14.37 -0.34 41.06
N LYS A 233 15.03 0.78 40.75
CA LYS A 233 16.16 1.27 41.55
C LYS A 233 15.73 1.65 42.98
N ALA A 234 14.61 2.34 43.14
CA ALA A 234 14.07 2.69 44.45
C ALA A 234 13.70 1.45 45.28
N ALA A 235 13.13 0.42 44.64
CA ALA A 235 12.78 -0.84 45.30
C ALA A 235 14.02 -1.65 45.74
N ARG A 236 15.09 -1.66 44.92
CA ARG A 236 16.36 -2.29 45.29
C ARG A 236 17.05 -1.54 46.45
N ASP A 237 17.03 -0.21 46.43
CA ASP A 237 17.64 0.61 47.48
C ASP A 237 16.87 0.48 48.81
N SER A 238 15.55 0.26 48.79
CA SER A 238 14.76 -0.03 49.99
C SER A 238 15.03 -1.43 50.55
N ALA A 239 15.09 -2.45 49.67
CA ALA A 239 15.38 -3.82 50.08
C ALA A 239 16.79 -3.95 50.69
N ALA A 240 17.80 -3.30 50.09
CA ALA A 240 19.16 -3.27 50.63
C ALA A 240 19.27 -2.56 51.99
N ARG A 241 18.38 -1.60 52.29
CA ARG A 241 18.30 -0.94 53.60
C ARG A 241 17.61 -1.81 54.66
N GLU A 242 16.59 -2.57 54.27
CA GLU A 242 15.93 -3.55 55.16
C GLU A 242 16.85 -4.73 55.47
N ASP A 243 17.59 -5.24 54.48
CA ASP A 243 18.59 -6.30 54.67
C ASP A 243 19.74 -5.83 55.60
N ALA A 244 20.24 -4.61 55.42
CA ALA A 244 21.26 -4.03 56.30
C ALA A 244 20.76 -3.73 57.73
N ALA A 245 19.45 -3.55 57.92
CA ALA A 245 18.83 -3.35 59.24
C ALA A 245 18.46 -4.67 59.94
N SER A 246 18.41 -5.78 59.19
CA SER A 246 18.03 -7.11 59.67
C SER A 246 19.19 -8.09 59.79
N ASP A 247 20.44 -7.64 59.59
CA ASP A 247 21.66 -8.39 59.86
C ASP A 247 22.25 -8.02 61.25
N PRO A 248 21.81 -8.67 62.34
CA PRO A 248 22.52 -8.59 63.61
C PRO A 248 23.67 -9.58 63.53
N VAL A 249 24.90 -9.11 63.30
CA VAL A 249 26.16 -9.62 63.91
C VAL A 249 27.36 -8.90 63.29
N ALA A 250 27.90 -7.95 64.05
CA ALA A 250 29.26 -8.01 64.60
C ALA A 250 29.36 -7.02 65.78
#